data_AF-A0A7S2HEE0-F1
#
_entry.id   AF-A0A7S2HEE0-F1
#
_cell.length_a   1.000
_cell.length_b   1.000
_cell.length_c   1.000
_cell.angle_alpha   90.00
_cell.angle_beta   90.00
_cell.angle_gamma   90.00
#
_symmetry.space_group_name_H-M   'P 1'
#
loop_
_entity.id
_entity.type
_entity.pdbx_description
1 polymer ?
#
loop_
_entity_poly.entity_id
_entity_poly.type
_entity_poly.pdbx_seq_one_letter_code
_entity_poly.pdbx_strand_id
1 'polypeptide(L)'
;ENLNSNAYRALKRYVLDHAAFVRVVQDGALGIHSFKKFGATHPRRSFCSKDDVDVRARWKKKKWQQDVDADDALSWPDIKVASKLCIGGICKYALKENSGLTDDWLVQHVVPGIANTFGRQTALVLALPLLFSVFSEDDSSAVCPQISRRVTTAYNSISRRCRLPKGENPVRKVLVAASGIEGEVNLDEVPDSHSVGGRGHG
;
A
#
# COMPACT_ATOMS: atom_id res chain seq x y z
N GLU A 1 18.74 27.15 -15.48
CA GLU A 1 17.62 27.60 -14.62
C GLU A 1 16.82 26.39 -14.14
N ASN A 2 16.40 26.39 -12.86
CA ASN A 2 15.83 25.23 -12.18
C ASN A 2 14.35 24.99 -12.57
N LEU A 3 14.10 24.03 -13.48
CA LEU A 3 12.77 23.58 -13.91
C LEU A 3 11.81 23.23 -12.75
N ASN A 4 12.34 22.70 -11.64
CA ASN A 4 11.56 22.35 -10.44
C ASN A 4 10.91 23.55 -9.74
N SER A 5 11.50 24.75 -9.87
CA SER A 5 10.95 25.94 -9.24
C SER A 5 9.64 26.39 -9.89
N ASN A 6 9.43 26.10 -11.18
CA ASN A 6 8.23 26.52 -11.90
C ASN A 6 7.06 25.56 -11.69
N ALA A 7 7.32 24.24 -11.64
CA ALA A 7 6.28 23.25 -11.36
C ALA A 7 5.70 23.41 -9.94
N TYR A 8 6.55 23.63 -8.93
CA TYR A 8 6.08 23.88 -7.57
C TYR A 8 5.27 25.18 -7.46
N ARG A 9 5.71 26.25 -8.13
CA ARG A 9 4.97 27.53 -8.15
C ARG A 9 3.62 27.39 -8.84
N ALA A 10 3.54 26.63 -9.93
CA ALA A 10 2.29 26.34 -10.62
C ALA A 10 1.34 25.49 -9.75
N LEU A 11 1.83 24.40 -9.15
CA LEU A 11 1.05 23.56 -8.24
C LEU A 11 0.52 24.39 -7.07
N LYS A 12 1.37 25.22 -6.47
CA LYS A 12 0.98 26.07 -5.35
C LYS A 12 -0.11 27.06 -5.77
N ARG A 13 0.09 27.80 -6.86
CA ARG A 13 -0.84 28.85 -7.30
C ARG A 13 -2.18 28.32 -7.78
N TYR A 14 -2.20 27.22 -8.53
CA TYR A 14 -3.42 26.74 -9.20
C TYR A 14 -4.17 25.67 -8.42
N VAL A 15 -3.49 24.95 -7.51
CA VAL A 15 -4.09 23.86 -6.75
C VAL A 15 -4.11 24.17 -5.26
N LEU A 16 -2.95 24.42 -4.65
CA LEU A 16 -2.87 24.53 -3.18
C LEU A 16 -3.52 25.80 -2.63
N ASP A 17 -3.43 26.92 -3.37
CA ASP A 17 -4.02 28.21 -2.98
C ASP A 17 -5.47 28.37 -3.52
N HIS A 18 -6.00 27.38 -4.24
CA HIS A 18 -7.35 27.44 -4.79
C HIS A 18 -8.39 27.28 -3.67
N ALA A 19 -9.43 28.14 -3.65
CA ALA A 19 -10.42 28.20 -2.58
C ALA A 19 -11.11 26.86 -2.27
N ALA A 20 -11.33 26.02 -3.30
CA ALA A 20 -11.88 24.67 -3.12
C ALA A 20 -10.93 23.72 -2.37
N PHE A 21 -9.61 23.82 -2.62
CA PHE A 21 -8.60 23.02 -1.92
C PHE A 21 -8.38 23.53 -0.48
N VAL A 22 -8.36 24.86 -0.31
CA VAL A 22 -8.24 25.51 0.99
C VAL A 22 -9.43 25.13 1.91
N ARG A 23 -10.66 25.08 1.40
CA ARG A 23 -11.82 24.58 2.17
C ARG A 23 -11.65 23.13 2.62
N VAL A 24 -11.16 22.24 1.76
CA VAL A 24 -10.90 20.83 2.12
C VAL A 24 -9.82 20.71 3.20
N VAL A 25 -8.82 21.60 3.19
CA VAL A 25 -7.73 21.65 4.19
C VAL A 25 -8.15 22.36 5.49
N GLN A 26 -9.07 23.31 5.44
CA GLN A 26 -9.53 24.09 6.61
C GLN A 26 -10.72 23.44 7.35
N ASP A 27 -11.67 22.83 6.64
CA ASP A 27 -12.81 22.13 7.23
C ASP A 27 -12.42 20.72 7.73
N GLY A 28 -11.27 20.19 7.30
CA GLY A 28 -10.68 18.96 7.81
C GLY A 28 -9.53 19.26 8.78
N ALA A 29 -9.50 18.63 9.94
CA ALA A 29 -8.39 18.70 10.91
C ALA A 29 -7.09 18.00 10.42
N LEU A 30 -6.72 18.16 9.16
CA LEU A 30 -5.58 17.51 8.53
C LEU A 30 -4.41 18.49 8.44
N GLY A 31 -4.02 19.00 9.60
CA GLY A 31 -2.70 19.60 9.75
C GLY A 31 -1.64 18.53 9.48
N ILE A 32 -0.72 18.79 8.55
CA ILE A 32 0.47 17.96 8.26
C ILE A 32 1.28 17.64 9.53
N HIS A 33 1.06 18.39 10.62
CA HIS A 33 1.53 18.13 11.98
C HIS A 33 0.98 16.85 12.63
N SER A 34 -0.27 16.46 12.38
CA SER A 34 -0.85 15.24 12.96
C SER A 34 -0.21 13.98 12.36
N PHE A 35 0.00 13.93 11.04
CA PHE A 35 0.66 12.79 10.39
C PHE A 35 2.13 12.65 10.75
N LYS A 36 2.91 13.74 10.79
CA LYS A 36 4.31 13.69 11.23
C LYS A 36 4.42 13.26 12.69
N LYS A 37 3.55 13.78 13.56
CA LYS A 37 3.48 13.38 14.96
C LYS A 37 3.04 11.92 15.09
N PHE A 38 2.07 11.48 14.30
CA PHE A 38 1.61 10.10 14.30
C PHE A 38 2.73 9.14 13.88
N GLY A 39 3.41 9.43 12.77
CA GLY A 39 4.51 8.62 12.24
C GLY A 39 5.67 8.42 13.21
N ALA A 40 5.93 9.39 14.09
CA ALA A 40 6.94 9.26 15.14
C ALA A 40 6.36 8.72 16.47
N THR A 41 5.17 9.18 16.88
CA THR A 41 4.59 8.89 18.20
C THR A 41 3.99 7.49 18.26
N HIS A 42 3.31 7.05 17.21
CA HIS A 42 2.61 5.78 17.21
C HIS A 42 3.58 4.58 17.33
N PRO A 43 4.68 4.50 16.54
CA PRO A 43 5.67 3.45 16.73
C PRO A 43 6.38 3.52 18.09
N ARG A 44 6.68 4.73 18.59
CA ARG A 44 7.27 4.94 19.92
C ARG A 44 6.39 4.42 21.06
N ARG A 45 5.06 4.52 20.90
CA ARG A 45 4.08 3.93 21.84
C ARG A 45 3.84 2.45 21.62
N SER A 46 4.39 1.88 20.53
CA SER A 46 4.23 0.49 20.11
C SER A 46 5.57 -0.27 20.17
N PHE A 47 6.39 0.03 21.18
CA PHE A 47 7.67 -0.64 21.47
C PHE A 47 8.78 -0.47 20.41
N CYS A 48 8.74 0.57 19.58
CA CYS A 48 9.87 0.96 18.75
C CYS A 48 10.78 1.97 19.47
N SER A 49 12.09 1.77 19.37
CA SER A 49 13.08 2.67 19.95
C SER A 49 13.10 4.02 19.22
N LYS A 50 13.85 5.01 19.75
CA LYS A 50 14.03 6.28 19.05
C LYS A 50 14.84 6.04 17.77
N ASP A 51 15.87 5.22 17.88
CA ASP A 51 16.79 4.92 16.79
C ASP A 51 16.08 4.16 15.68
N ASP A 52 15.19 3.22 16.00
CA ASP A 52 14.35 2.51 15.01
C ASP A 52 13.54 3.52 14.19
N VAL A 53 12.88 4.46 14.88
CA VAL A 53 12.02 5.48 14.25
C VAL A 53 12.85 6.47 13.45
N ASP A 54 14.02 6.85 13.94
CA ASP A 54 14.94 7.71 13.24
C ASP A 54 15.47 7.01 11.98
N VAL A 55 15.79 5.70 12.02
CA VAL A 55 16.17 4.90 10.84
C VAL A 55 15.09 4.97 9.75
N ARG A 56 13.82 4.79 10.08
CA ARG A 56 12.73 4.96 9.11
C ARG A 56 12.56 6.41 8.62
N ALA A 57 12.69 7.38 9.53
CA ALA A 57 12.58 8.80 9.20
C ALA A 57 13.76 9.31 8.34
N ARG A 58 14.89 8.61 8.34
CA ARG A 58 16.13 8.96 7.60
C ARG A 58 15.97 8.92 6.08
N TRP A 59 14.99 8.19 5.52
CA TRP A 59 14.66 8.17 4.08
C TRP A 59 14.36 9.55 3.47
N LYS A 60 14.31 10.62 4.27
CA LYS A 60 14.02 12.00 3.85
C LYS A 60 15.21 12.98 3.96
N LYS A 61 16.40 12.62 4.47
CA LYS A 61 17.49 13.59 4.73
C LYS A 61 18.87 13.13 4.24
N LYS A 62 19.64 14.09 3.70
CA LYS A 62 20.91 13.92 2.95
C LYS A 62 22.17 14.13 3.80
N LYS A 63 22.15 13.89 5.11
CA LYS A 63 23.21 14.38 6.01
C LYS A 63 23.56 13.40 7.15
N TRP A 64 24.23 12.29 6.88
CA TRP A 64 25.19 11.64 7.81
C TRP A 64 26.32 10.91 7.05
N GLN A 65 27.54 10.91 7.62
CA GLN A 65 28.76 10.39 6.96
C GLN A 65 28.82 8.84 6.91
N GLN A 66 28.08 8.14 7.79
CA GLN A 66 27.93 6.67 7.72
C GLN A 66 27.11 6.20 6.51
N ASP A 67 26.41 7.10 5.81
CA ASP A 67 25.51 6.81 4.68
C ASP A 67 26.25 6.34 3.41
N VAL A 68 27.59 6.45 3.34
CA VAL A 68 28.40 5.98 2.20
C VAL A 68 28.81 4.51 2.36
N ASP A 69 28.91 4.05 3.61
CA ASP A 69 29.50 2.74 3.95
C ASP A 69 28.49 1.74 4.56
N ALA A 70 27.23 2.14 4.73
CA ALA A 70 26.16 1.29 5.25
C ALA A 70 25.32 0.70 4.11
N ASP A 71 25.09 -0.62 4.16
CA ASP A 71 24.31 -1.40 3.20
C ASP A 71 22.89 -0.81 2.97
N ASP A 72 22.48 -0.75 1.70
CA ASP A 72 21.18 -0.25 1.23
C ASP A 72 20.01 -1.22 1.54
N ALA A 73 20.32 -2.38 2.14
CA ALA A 73 19.35 -3.41 2.50
C ALA A 73 18.25 -2.90 3.45
N LEU A 74 17.04 -3.46 3.29
CA LEU A 74 15.90 -3.25 4.19
C LEU A 74 16.23 -3.76 5.59
N SER A 75 16.72 -2.88 6.46
CA SER A 75 17.08 -3.26 7.82
C SER A 75 15.83 -3.59 8.67
N TRP A 76 15.95 -4.60 9.54
CA TRP A 76 14.91 -4.94 10.51
C TRP A 76 14.37 -3.73 11.31
N PRO A 77 15.20 -2.77 11.78
CA PRO A 77 14.70 -1.57 12.43
C PRO A 77 13.68 -0.78 11.60
N ASP A 78 13.88 -0.65 10.29
CA ASP A 78 12.91 0.05 9.42
C ASP A 78 11.60 -0.75 9.32
N ILE A 79 11.68 -2.05 9.02
CA ILE A 79 10.51 -2.92 8.86
C ILE A 79 9.72 -3.05 10.16
N LYS A 80 10.41 -3.11 11.30
CA LYS A 80 9.79 -3.06 12.63
C LYS A 80 8.93 -1.81 12.79
N VAL A 81 9.44 -0.63 12.43
CA VAL A 81 8.66 0.61 12.52
C VAL A 81 7.55 0.65 11.46
N ALA A 82 7.82 0.20 10.23
CA ALA A 82 6.83 0.07 9.17
C ALA A 82 5.63 -0.76 9.63
N SER A 83 5.91 -1.90 10.27
CA SER A 83 4.89 -2.83 10.77
C SER A 83 3.94 -2.16 11.76
N LYS A 84 4.45 -1.26 12.62
CA LYS A 84 3.63 -0.53 13.58
C LYS A 84 2.81 0.58 12.95
N LEU A 85 3.25 1.12 11.81
CA LEU A 85 2.47 2.11 11.06
C LEU A 85 1.34 1.48 10.25
N CYS A 86 1.45 0.19 9.94
CA CYS A 86 0.35 -0.59 9.38
C CYS A 86 -0.69 -0.90 10.47
N ILE A 87 -1.66 0.00 10.65
CA ILE A 87 -2.76 -0.21 11.60
C ILE A 87 -3.57 -1.43 11.17
N GLY A 88 -3.73 -2.40 12.08
CA GLY A 88 -4.29 -3.71 11.78
C GLY A 88 -3.27 -4.77 11.32
N GLY A 89 -1.97 -4.42 11.30
CA GLY A 89 -0.89 -5.31 10.93
C GLY A 89 -0.47 -5.20 9.46
N ILE A 90 0.69 -5.79 9.14
CA ILE A 90 1.17 -5.85 7.76
C ILE A 90 0.27 -6.79 6.98
N CYS A 91 -0.04 -6.41 5.75
CA CYS A 91 -0.77 -7.27 4.83
C CYS A 91 -0.18 -7.22 3.43
N LYS A 92 -0.35 -8.31 2.70
CA LYS A 92 -0.21 -8.34 1.24
C LYS A 92 -1.52 -8.70 0.59
N TYR A 93 -1.63 -8.43 -0.69
CA TYR A 93 -2.79 -8.78 -1.50
C TYR A 93 -2.39 -9.93 -2.43
N ALA A 94 -3.24 -10.95 -2.52
CA ALA A 94 -3.03 -12.11 -3.38
C ALA A 94 -4.30 -12.41 -4.18
N LEU A 95 -4.14 -12.83 -5.44
CA LEU A 95 -5.25 -13.36 -6.22
C LEU A 95 -5.75 -14.64 -5.57
N LYS A 96 -7.07 -14.79 -5.47
CA LYS A 96 -7.68 -16.06 -5.14
C LYS A 96 -7.49 -17.03 -6.30
N GLU A 97 -7.30 -18.29 -5.94
CA GLU A 97 -7.32 -19.39 -6.90
C GLU A 97 -8.63 -19.36 -7.68
N ASN A 98 -8.58 -19.72 -8.96
CA ASN A 98 -9.75 -19.74 -9.85
C ASN A 98 -10.42 -18.38 -10.13
N SER A 99 -9.77 -17.25 -9.78
CA SER A 99 -10.19 -15.92 -10.23
C SER A 99 -10.14 -15.76 -11.75
N GLY A 100 -9.30 -16.54 -12.44
CA GLY A 100 -9.12 -16.48 -13.89
C GLY A 100 -8.39 -15.22 -14.37
N LEU A 101 -7.80 -14.47 -13.44
CA LEU A 101 -7.07 -13.23 -13.68
C LEU A 101 -5.59 -13.49 -13.94
N THR A 102 -5.02 -12.73 -14.88
CA THR A 102 -3.59 -12.77 -15.22
C THR A 102 -2.96 -11.40 -14.99
N ASP A 103 -1.64 -11.37 -14.82
CA ASP A 103 -0.87 -10.13 -14.70
C ASP A 103 -1.09 -9.18 -15.88
N ASP A 104 -1.20 -9.72 -17.10
CA ASP A 104 -1.50 -8.90 -18.30
C ASP A 104 -2.88 -8.25 -18.21
N TRP A 105 -3.88 -8.99 -17.74
CA TRP A 105 -5.22 -8.45 -17.53
C TRP A 105 -5.21 -7.34 -16.48
N LEU A 106 -4.45 -7.53 -15.38
CA LEU A 106 -4.30 -6.53 -14.32
C LEU A 106 -3.68 -5.24 -14.88
N VAL A 107 -2.60 -5.36 -15.63
CA VAL A 107 -1.90 -4.22 -16.24
C VAL A 107 -2.81 -3.49 -17.24
N GLN A 108 -3.52 -4.24 -18.08
CA GLN A 108 -4.36 -3.67 -19.14
C GLN A 108 -5.62 -2.98 -18.60
N HIS A 109 -6.26 -3.56 -17.57
CA HIS A 109 -7.60 -3.14 -17.13
C HIS A 109 -7.63 -2.48 -15.76
N VAL A 110 -6.73 -2.83 -14.84
CA VAL A 110 -6.72 -2.28 -13.47
C VAL A 110 -5.81 -1.06 -13.39
N VAL A 111 -4.57 -1.17 -13.88
CA VAL A 111 -3.52 -0.15 -13.70
C VAL A 111 -2.85 0.36 -14.99
N PRO A 112 -3.57 0.58 -16.11
CA PRO A 112 -2.95 0.94 -17.38
C PRO A 112 -2.15 2.25 -17.33
N GLY A 113 -2.67 3.28 -16.64
CA GLY A 113 -1.97 4.56 -16.50
C GLY A 113 -0.69 4.45 -15.66
N ILE A 114 -0.71 3.65 -14.60
CA ILE A 114 0.46 3.43 -13.74
C ILE A 114 1.52 2.66 -14.52
N ALA A 115 1.12 1.65 -15.28
CA ALA A 115 2.05 0.88 -16.11
C ALA A 115 2.74 1.74 -17.16
N ASN A 116 1.98 2.63 -17.82
CA ASN A 116 2.52 3.56 -18.80
C ASN A 116 3.48 4.61 -18.19
N THR A 117 3.25 4.99 -16.93
CA THR A 117 4.02 6.07 -16.28
C THR A 117 5.24 5.56 -15.51
N PHE A 118 5.09 4.43 -14.80
CA PHE A 118 6.06 3.92 -13.82
C PHE A 118 6.56 2.51 -14.17
N GLY A 119 6.15 1.95 -15.29
CA GLY A 119 6.52 0.62 -15.74
C GLY A 119 5.66 -0.50 -15.15
N ARG A 120 5.79 -1.67 -15.78
CA ARG A 120 4.97 -2.86 -15.48
C ARG A 120 5.09 -3.34 -14.04
N GLN A 121 6.31 -3.43 -13.51
CA GLN A 121 6.53 -4.01 -12.18
C GLN A 121 5.88 -3.17 -11.09
N THR A 122 6.05 -1.84 -11.14
CA THR A 122 5.37 -0.90 -10.24
C THR A 122 3.85 -1.02 -10.34
N ALA A 123 3.33 -1.17 -11.55
CA ALA A 123 1.91 -1.36 -11.78
C ALA A 123 1.38 -2.64 -11.12
N LEU A 124 2.06 -3.78 -11.27
CA LEU A 124 1.62 -5.04 -10.69
C LEU A 124 1.52 -4.99 -9.16
N VAL A 125 2.47 -4.33 -8.50
CA VAL A 125 2.44 -4.12 -7.04
C VAL A 125 1.15 -3.39 -6.60
N LEU A 126 0.70 -2.40 -7.38
CA LEU A 126 -0.47 -1.60 -7.06
C LEU A 126 -1.79 -2.17 -7.62
N ALA A 127 -1.71 -3.16 -8.51
CA ALA A 127 -2.88 -3.71 -9.18
C ALA A 127 -3.81 -4.47 -8.23
N LEU A 128 -3.25 -5.35 -7.38
CA LEU A 128 -4.06 -6.16 -6.47
C LEU A 128 -4.75 -5.33 -5.37
N PRO A 129 -4.09 -4.37 -4.70
CA PRO A 129 -4.77 -3.47 -3.76
C PRO A 129 -5.90 -2.68 -4.44
N LEU A 130 -5.65 -2.13 -5.63
CA LEU A 130 -6.67 -1.35 -6.35
C LEU A 130 -7.86 -2.23 -6.77
N LEU A 131 -7.58 -3.44 -7.25
CA LEU A 131 -8.62 -4.42 -7.58
C LEU A 131 -9.43 -4.80 -6.35
N PHE A 132 -8.77 -5.05 -5.21
CA PHE A 132 -9.45 -5.33 -3.95
C PHE A 132 -10.41 -4.20 -3.57
N SER A 133 -9.95 -2.94 -3.63
CA SER A 133 -10.78 -1.78 -3.29
C SER A 133 -11.98 -1.59 -4.22
N VAL A 134 -11.88 -1.94 -5.51
CA VAL A 134 -13.01 -1.89 -6.46
C VAL A 134 -14.16 -2.82 -6.02
N PHE A 135 -13.84 -3.98 -5.44
CA PHE A 135 -14.80 -4.98 -5.00
C PHE A 135 -15.02 -5.01 -3.47
N SER A 136 -14.49 -4.02 -2.76
CA SER A 136 -14.68 -3.84 -1.32
C SER A 136 -15.86 -2.90 -1.10
N GLU A 137 -16.85 -3.31 -0.31
CA GLU A 137 -17.99 -2.44 0.02
C GLU A 137 -17.52 -1.21 0.80
N ASP A 138 -16.60 -1.41 1.74
CA ASP A 138 -16.04 -0.37 2.62
C ASP A 138 -15.17 0.65 1.86
N ASP A 139 -14.41 0.21 0.86
CA ASP A 139 -13.43 1.05 0.15
C ASP A 139 -13.93 1.56 -1.22
N SER A 140 -15.15 1.18 -1.62
CA SER A 140 -15.71 1.53 -2.93
C SER A 140 -15.74 3.04 -3.19
N SER A 141 -15.95 3.83 -2.13
CA SER A 141 -15.98 5.30 -2.19
C SER A 141 -14.60 5.94 -2.42
N ALA A 142 -13.52 5.23 -2.11
CA ALA A 142 -12.15 5.71 -2.29
C ALA A 142 -11.65 5.57 -3.74
N VAL A 143 -12.30 4.73 -4.56
CA VAL A 143 -11.93 4.50 -5.95
C VAL A 143 -12.72 5.39 -6.89
N CYS A 144 -12.02 6.04 -7.83
CA CYS A 144 -12.68 6.86 -8.86
C CYS A 144 -13.70 6.02 -9.66
N PRO A 145 -14.95 6.48 -9.86
CA PRO A 145 -16.00 5.74 -10.55
C PRO A 145 -15.61 5.26 -11.96
N GLN A 146 -14.75 6.01 -12.65
CA GLN A 146 -14.24 5.64 -13.97
C GLN A 146 -13.37 4.38 -13.92
N ILE A 147 -12.54 4.23 -12.88
CA ILE A 147 -11.71 3.05 -12.65
C ILE A 147 -12.62 1.88 -12.30
N SER A 148 -13.52 2.05 -11.33
CA SER A 148 -14.45 0.99 -10.91
C SER A 148 -15.25 0.47 -12.10
N ARG A 149 -15.87 1.35 -12.89
CA ARG A 149 -16.63 0.96 -14.08
C ARG A 149 -15.79 0.20 -15.10
N ARG A 150 -14.56 0.66 -15.39
CA ARG A 150 -13.65 -0.01 -16.33
C ARG A 150 -13.31 -1.42 -15.85
N VAL A 151 -12.91 -1.55 -14.58
CA VAL A 151 -12.49 -2.82 -13.97
C VAL A 151 -13.67 -3.79 -13.90
N THR A 152 -14.83 -3.36 -13.40
CA THR A 152 -16.02 -4.21 -13.30
C THR A 152 -16.51 -4.65 -14.68
N THR A 153 -16.48 -3.78 -15.69
CA THR A 153 -16.85 -4.14 -17.08
C THR A 153 -15.92 -5.21 -17.65
N ALA A 154 -14.60 -5.02 -17.49
CA ALA A 154 -13.61 -6.01 -17.93
C ALA A 154 -13.70 -7.31 -17.13
N TYR A 155 -14.08 -7.25 -15.85
CA TYR A 155 -14.21 -8.44 -15.01
C TYR A 155 -15.44 -9.26 -15.40
N ASN A 156 -16.54 -8.60 -15.76
CA ASN A 156 -17.75 -9.27 -16.22
C ASN A 156 -17.55 -9.99 -17.57
N SER A 157 -16.64 -9.52 -18.42
CA SER A 157 -16.36 -10.15 -19.73
C SER A 157 -15.59 -11.47 -19.60
N ILE A 158 -14.90 -11.71 -18.49
CA ILE A 158 -14.16 -12.94 -18.20
C ILE A 158 -14.95 -13.93 -17.32
N SER A 159 -16.25 -13.72 -17.17
CA SER A 159 -17.16 -14.55 -16.36
C SER A 159 -17.09 -16.06 -16.63
N ARG A 160 -16.68 -16.48 -17.84
CA ARG A 160 -16.48 -17.91 -18.16
C ARG A 160 -15.20 -18.52 -17.56
N ARG A 161 -14.21 -17.69 -17.22
CA ARG A 161 -12.92 -18.11 -16.65
C ARG A 161 -12.91 -18.00 -15.12
N CYS A 162 -13.66 -17.04 -14.57
CA CYS A 162 -13.80 -16.87 -13.14
C CYS A 162 -14.75 -17.94 -12.58
N ARG A 163 -14.27 -18.75 -11.64
CA ARG A 163 -15.08 -19.77 -10.94
C ARG A 163 -15.36 -19.39 -9.48
N LEU A 164 -15.12 -18.14 -9.11
CA LEU A 164 -15.43 -17.65 -7.78
C LEU A 164 -16.96 -17.47 -7.60
N PRO A 165 -17.47 -17.69 -6.39
CA PRO A 165 -18.84 -17.33 -6.02
C PRO A 165 -19.22 -15.90 -6.44
N LYS A 166 -20.50 -15.73 -6.80
CA LYS A 166 -21.01 -14.43 -7.24
C LYS A 166 -20.89 -13.41 -6.11
N GLY A 167 -20.30 -12.25 -6.42
CA GLY A 167 -20.10 -11.17 -5.44
C GLY A 167 -18.84 -11.32 -4.59
N GLU A 168 -18.08 -12.41 -4.76
CA GLU A 168 -16.83 -12.58 -4.03
C GLU A 168 -15.70 -11.73 -4.62
N ASN A 169 -14.96 -11.06 -3.74
CA ASN A 169 -13.77 -10.30 -4.13
C ASN A 169 -12.70 -11.26 -4.68
N PRO A 170 -12.16 -11.04 -5.89
CA PRO A 170 -11.14 -11.91 -6.49
C PRO A 170 -9.77 -11.82 -5.83
N VAL A 171 -9.57 -10.83 -4.95
CA VAL A 171 -8.35 -10.63 -4.20
C VAL A 171 -8.62 -10.93 -2.73
N ARG A 172 -7.69 -11.61 -2.07
CA ARG A 172 -7.68 -11.78 -0.62
C ARG A 172 -6.57 -10.93 0.01
N LYS A 173 -6.85 -10.43 1.21
CA LYS A 173 -5.86 -9.78 2.07
C LYS A 173 -5.22 -10.85 2.95
N VAL A 174 -3.91 -11.02 2.82
CA VAL A 174 -3.13 -12.00 3.58
C VAL A 174 -2.35 -11.24 4.64
N LEU A 175 -2.55 -11.60 5.91
CA LEU A 175 -1.78 -11.03 7.01
C LEU A 175 -0.35 -11.57 6.98
N VAL A 176 0.60 -10.68 7.26
CA VAL A 176 2.03 -11.00 7.23
C VAL A 176 2.62 -10.63 8.58
N ALA A 177 3.36 -11.57 9.18
CA ALA A 177 4.20 -11.33 10.33
C ALA A 177 5.61 -11.00 9.86
N ALA A 178 6.19 -9.91 10.38
CA ALA A 178 7.58 -9.57 10.11
C ALA A 178 8.46 -9.96 11.31
N SER A 179 9.62 -10.55 11.04
CA SER A 179 10.64 -10.85 12.04
C SER A 179 12.03 -10.48 11.53
N GLY A 180 12.96 -10.22 12.47
CA GLY A 180 14.36 -9.95 12.18
C GLY A 180 15.21 -11.06 12.78
N ILE A 181 15.93 -11.82 11.95
CA ILE A 181 16.80 -12.92 12.38
C ILE A 181 18.18 -12.68 11.78
N GLU A 182 19.21 -12.58 12.62
CA GLU A 182 20.61 -12.40 12.20
C GLU A 182 20.87 -11.21 11.25
N GLY A 183 20.03 -10.17 11.33
CA GLY A 183 20.13 -8.99 10.48
C GLY A 183 19.28 -9.06 9.20
N GLU A 184 18.71 -10.21 8.89
CA GLU A 184 17.77 -10.40 7.78
C GLU A 184 16.32 -10.16 8.20
N VAL A 185 15.50 -9.75 7.23
CA VAL A 185 14.06 -9.56 7.41
C VAL A 185 13.31 -10.74 6.82
N ASN A 186 12.51 -11.39 7.66
CA ASN A 186 11.60 -12.46 7.25
C ASN A 186 10.15 -11.95 7.29
N LEU A 187 9.38 -12.33 6.26
CA LEU A 187 7.97 -11.97 6.11
C LEU A 187 7.15 -13.25 5.95
N ASP A 188 6.54 -13.70 7.04
CA ASP A 188 5.80 -14.95 7.11
C ASP A 188 4.30 -14.72 6.92
N GLU A 189 3.64 -15.48 6.05
CA GLU A 189 2.19 -15.45 5.94
C GLU A 189 1.54 -16.03 7.19
N VAL A 190 0.61 -15.29 7.80
CA VAL A 190 -0.19 -15.79 8.92
C VAL A 190 -1.33 -16.63 8.35
N PRO A 191 -1.46 -17.92 8.72
CA PRO A 191 -2.55 -18.76 8.25
C PRO A 191 -3.90 -18.18 8.69
N ASP A 192 -4.87 -18.16 7.78
CA ASP A 192 -6.25 -17.85 8.15
C ASP A 192 -6.74 -18.93 9.15
N SER A 193 -7.27 -18.49 10.29
CA SER A 193 -7.74 -19.33 11.41
C SER A 193 -8.91 -20.28 11.07
N HIS A 194 -9.30 -20.39 9.79
CA HIS A 194 -10.31 -21.33 9.29
C HIS A 194 -9.74 -22.68 8.80
N SER A 195 -8.51 -23.04 9.16
CA SER A 195 -7.91 -24.33 8.79
C SER A 195 -7.24 -25.06 9.95
N VAL A 196 -7.92 -25.12 11.12
CA VAL A 196 -7.65 -26.20 12.09
C VAL A 196 -8.50 -27.40 11.68
N GLY A 197 -8.05 -28.10 10.63
CA GLY A 197 -8.51 -29.46 10.34
C GLY A 197 -8.10 -30.38 11.48
N GLY A 198 -9.09 -30.94 12.18
CA GLY A 198 -8.88 -31.85 13.29
C GLY A 198 -7.94 -32.99 12.91
N ARG A 199 -6.83 -33.11 13.64
CA ARG A 199 -6.07 -34.36 13.67
C ARG A 199 -6.88 -35.35 14.50
N GLY A 200 -7.28 -36.44 13.83
CA GLY A 200 -7.96 -37.56 14.45
C GLY A 200 -7.11 -38.18 15.57
N HIS A 201 -7.78 -38.47 16.68
CA HIS A 201 -7.40 -39.55 17.57
C HIS A 201 -8.25 -40.77 17.19
N GLY A 202 -7.59 -41.90 16.96
CA GLY A 202 -8.16 -43.20 16.62
C GLY A 202 -7.07 -44.10 16.08
#